data_AF-A0A1B3X7B7-F1
#
_entry.id   AF-A0A1B3X7B7-F1
#
_cell.length_a   1.000
_cell.length_b   1.000
_cell.length_c   1.000
_cell.angle_alpha   90.00
_cell.angle_beta   90.00
_cell.angle_gamma   90.00
#
_symmetry.space_group_name_H-M   'P 1'
#
loop_
_entity.id
_entity.type
_entity.pdbx_description
1 polymer ?
#
loop_
_entity_poly.entity_id
_entity_poly.type
_entity_poly.pdbx_seq_one_letter_code
_entity_poly.pdbx_strand_id
1 'polypeptide(L)'
;MDEKKGKKLSETYEAVTGGLKAGNPAMWHRIIMCILIGFAGMALIGGVVFDFVLDRQTEELRHMPVIGVAENAVLPSDKYFIYQVYFDDTEHMHYLVSSTSGGVVVSVVPPEGTQEPEDVMSMIHYDPAAYLLEVDQSGRWSFLSTSVRENILKKIQAPVAP
;
A
#
# COMPACT_ATOMS: atom_id res chain seq x y z
N MET A 1 11.86 65.23 6.47
CA MET A 1 10.42 65.27 6.15
C MET A 1 9.78 63.91 6.47
N ASP A 2 10.25 63.25 7.55
CA ASP A 2 10.16 61.79 7.72
C ASP A 2 9.38 61.38 8.98
N GLU A 3 9.30 62.25 9.98
CA GLU A 3 8.50 62.01 11.19
C GLU A 3 6.99 61.86 10.93
N LYS A 4 6.45 62.55 9.91
CA LYS A 4 5.03 62.48 9.57
C LYS A 4 4.62 61.16 8.92
N LYS A 5 5.55 60.44 8.27
CA LYS A 5 5.27 59.12 7.68
C LYS A 5 5.33 58.01 8.74
N GLY A 6 6.25 58.11 9.70
CA GLY A 6 6.36 57.16 10.83
C GLY A 6 5.12 57.15 11.73
N LYS A 7 4.58 58.33 12.07
CA LYS A 7 3.36 58.44 12.90
C LYS A 7 2.11 57.88 12.20
N LYS A 8 1.96 58.09 10.89
CA LYS A 8 0.86 57.51 10.12
C LYS A 8 0.93 55.98 10.06
N LEU A 9 2.12 55.41 9.91
CA LEU A 9 2.32 53.96 9.92
C LEU A 9 2.05 53.36 11.30
N SER A 10 2.46 54.00 12.39
CA SER A 10 2.17 53.53 13.74
C SER A 10 0.68 53.63 14.08
N GLU A 11 0.00 54.71 13.70
CA GLU A 11 -1.45 54.88 13.88
C GLU A 11 -2.25 53.86 13.08
N THR A 12 -1.80 53.53 11.86
CA THR A 12 -2.44 52.50 11.03
C THR A 12 -2.21 51.11 11.64
N TYR A 13 -1.02 50.84 12.19
CA TYR A 13 -0.72 49.57 12.86
C TYR A 13 -1.47 49.42 14.19
N GLU A 14 -1.60 50.49 14.97
CA GLU A 14 -2.43 50.54 16.18
C GLU A 14 -3.92 50.41 15.87
N ALA A 15 -4.42 51.00 14.79
CA ALA A 15 -5.81 50.84 14.35
C ALA A 15 -6.10 49.40 13.88
N VAL A 16 -5.17 48.76 13.18
CA VAL A 16 -5.30 47.36 12.75
C VAL A 16 -5.21 46.41 13.93
N THR A 17 -4.26 46.62 14.85
CA THR A 17 -4.10 45.80 16.07
C THR A 17 -5.22 46.03 17.09
N GLY A 18 -5.75 47.26 17.18
CA GLY A 18 -6.95 47.60 17.94
C GLY A 18 -8.21 46.98 17.35
N GLY A 19 -8.35 46.97 16.02
CA GLY A 19 -9.44 46.29 15.30
C GLY A 19 -9.38 44.76 15.41
N LEU A 20 -8.17 44.18 15.45
CA LEU A 20 -7.92 42.76 15.74
C LEU A 20 -8.32 42.40 17.19
N LYS A 21 -8.05 43.30 18.15
CA LYS A 21 -8.44 43.15 19.58
C LYS A 21 -9.94 43.37 19.82
N ALA A 22 -10.60 44.19 19.01
CA ALA A 22 -12.04 44.44 19.04
C ALA A 22 -12.84 43.48 18.14
N GLY A 23 -12.16 42.54 17.47
CA GLY A 23 -12.80 41.51 16.66
C GLY A 23 -13.62 40.57 17.54
N ASN A 24 -14.94 40.56 17.31
CA ASN A 24 -15.90 39.71 18.03
C ASN A 24 -15.35 38.28 18.18
N PRO A 25 -15.21 37.71 19.40
CA PRO A 25 -14.63 36.38 19.64
C PRO A 25 -15.28 35.28 18.78
N ALA A 26 -16.56 35.45 18.46
CA ALA A 26 -17.29 34.55 17.57
C ALA A 26 -16.78 34.57 16.11
N MET A 27 -16.25 35.69 15.63
CA MET A 27 -15.67 35.81 14.28
C MET A 27 -14.32 35.07 14.21
N TRP A 28 -13.45 35.26 15.20
CA TRP A 28 -12.19 34.52 15.31
C TRP A 28 -12.41 33.02 15.45
N HIS A 29 -13.39 32.61 16.26
CA HIS A 29 -13.76 31.21 16.40
C HIS A 29 -14.20 30.58 15.07
N ARG A 30 -14.99 31.29 14.27
CA ARG A 30 -15.42 30.83 12.92
C ARG A 30 -14.24 30.71 11.96
N ILE A 31 -13.32 31.66 11.96
CA ILE A 31 -12.12 31.62 11.09
C ILE A 31 -11.24 30.43 11.46
N ILE A 32 -10.97 30.21 12.75
CA ILE A 32 -10.16 29.09 13.22
C ILE A 32 -10.84 27.76 12.91
N MET A 33 -12.16 27.65 13.09
CA MET A 33 -12.92 26.45 12.73
C MET A 33 -12.85 26.14 11.23
N CYS A 34 -13.00 27.14 10.36
CA CYS A 34 -12.88 26.93 8.91
C CYS A 34 -11.48 26.43 8.52
N ILE A 35 -10.42 26.95 9.14
CA ILE A 35 -9.04 26.50 8.90
C ILE A 35 -8.86 25.06 9.38
N LEU A 36 -9.35 24.71 10.58
CA LEU A 36 -9.27 23.35 11.11
C LEU A 36 -10.04 22.34 10.24
N ILE A 37 -11.23 22.70 9.78
CA ILE A 37 -12.02 21.86 8.87
C ILE A 37 -11.29 21.69 7.52
N GLY A 38 -10.68 22.76 7.00
CA GLY A 38 -9.88 22.70 5.78
C GLY A 38 -8.68 21.77 5.89
N PHE A 39 -7.95 21.85 7.02
CA PHE A 39 -6.84 20.94 7.31
C PHE A 39 -7.30 19.49 7.50
N ALA A 40 -8.41 19.27 8.22
CA ALA A 40 -8.98 17.95 8.38
C ALA A 40 -9.41 17.34 7.03
N GLY A 41 -10.02 18.15 6.15
CA GLY A 41 -10.39 17.73 4.80
C GLY A 41 -9.17 17.37 3.94
N MET A 42 -8.13 18.20 3.96
CA MET A 42 -6.88 17.89 3.25
C MET A 42 -6.17 16.66 3.81
N ALA A 43 -6.18 16.45 5.13
CA ALA A 43 -5.59 15.27 5.74
C ALA A 43 -6.35 13.97 5.36
N LEU A 44 -7.69 14.03 5.32
CA LEU A 44 -8.50 12.88 4.89
C LEU A 44 -8.28 12.55 3.42
N ILE A 45 -8.31 13.55 2.54
CA ILE A 45 -8.06 13.34 1.10
C ILE A 45 -6.62 12.87 0.88
N GLY A 46 -5.66 13.49 1.56
CA GLY A 46 -4.25 13.12 1.49
C GLY A 46 -4.01 11.69 1.96
N GLY A 47 -4.66 11.25 3.04
CA GLY A 47 -4.59 9.88 3.53
C GLY A 47 -5.08 8.87 2.49
N VAL A 48 -6.26 9.09 1.90
CA VAL A 48 -6.83 8.19 0.88
C VAL A 48 -5.97 8.14 -0.39
N VAL A 49 -5.46 9.29 -0.84
CA VAL A 49 -4.59 9.33 -2.03
C VAL A 49 -3.24 8.65 -1.75
N PHE A 50 -2.68 8.83 -0.56
CA PHE A 50 -1.42 8.19 -0.19
C PHE A 50 -1.56 6.67 -0.10
N ASP A 51 -2.66 6.17 0.49
CA ASP A 51 -2.99 4.74 0.53
C ASP A 51 -3.09 4.16 -0.89
N PHE A 52 -3.82 4.86 -1.78
CA PHE A 52 -3.96 4.46 -3.18
C PHE A 52 -2.63 4.46 -3.95
N VAL A 53 -1.77 5.45 -3.71
CA VAL A 53 -0.44 5.52 -4.36
C VAL A 53 0.47 4.42 -3.86
N LEU A 54 0.46 4.10 -2.56
CA LEU A 54 1.24 2.99 -1.99
C LEU A 54 0.77 1.64 -2.54
N ASP A 55 -0.54 1.42 -2.62
CA ASP A 55 -1.10 0.21 -3.25
C ASP A 55 -0.63 0.08 -4.70
N ARG A 56 -0.66 1.17 -5.45
CA ARG A 56 -0.24 1.17 -6.86
C ARG A 56 1.26 0.93 -7.06
N GLN A 57 2.12 1.46 -6.18
CA GLN A 57 3.57 1.17 -6.24
C GLN A 57 3.86 -0.29 -5.92
N THR A 58 3.08 -0.87 -5.00
CA THR A 58 3.15 -2.30 -4.70
C THR A 58 2.75 -3.13 -5.92
N GLU A 59 1.76 -2.68 -6.69
CA GLU A 59 1.34 -3.29 -7.96
C GLU A 59 2.39 -3.17 -9.07
N GLU A 60 3.09 -2.04 -9.19
CA GLU A 60 4.15 -1.86 -10.21
C GLU A 60 5.43 -2.67 -9.92
N LEU A 61 5.82 -2.82 -8.65
CA LEU A 61 6.87 -3.78 -8.26
C LEU A 61 6.48 -5.22 -8.62
N ARG A 62 5.18 -5.50 -8.77
CA ARG A 62 4.68 -6.84 -9.10
C ARG A 62 4.64 -7.17 -10.58
N HIS A 63 4.83 -6.19 -11.46
CA HIS A 63 4.84 -6.37 -12.91
C HIS A 63 6.23 -6.23 -13.53
N MET A 64 7.29 -6.23 -12.72
CA MET A 64 8.66 -6.20 -13.24
C MET A 64 8.93 -7.46 -14.07
N PRO A 65 9.34 -7.32 -15.35
CA PRO A 65 9.59 -8.47 -16.21
C PRO A 65 10.79 -9.26 -15.68
N VAL A 66 10.63 -10.57 -15.61
CA VAL A 66 11.65 -11.52 -15.11
C VAL A 66 12.91 -11.41 -15.98
N ILE A 67 14.03 -10.99 -15.38
CA ILE A 67 15.31 -10.74 -16.09
C ILE A 67 16.21 -12.00 -16.10
N GLY A 68 15.76 -13.10 -15.48
CA GLY A 68 16.42 -14.41 -15.55
C GLY A 68 15.81 -15.42 -14.59
N VAL A 69 15.70 -16.68 -15.04
CA VAL A 69 15.27 -17.82 -14.21
C VAL A 69 16.51 -18.59 -13.79
N ALA A 70 16.87 -18.56 -12.51
CA ALA A 70 17.78 -19.54 -11.95
C ALA A 70 16.94 -20.77 -11.59
N GLU A 71 17.01 -21.83 -12.39
CA GLU A 71 16.36 -23.10 -12.08
C GLU A 71 16.97 -23.69 -10.79
N ASN A 72 16.12 -24.25 -9.91
CA ASN A 72 16.52 -24.92 -8.66
C ASN A 72 17.18 -24.02 -7.59
N ALA A 73 16.80 -22.74 -7.50
CA ALA A 73 17.25 -21.90 -6.40
C ALA A 73 16.60 -22.34 -5.07
N VAL A 74 17.40 -22.68 -4.06
CA VAL A 74 16.89 -22.91 -2.70
C VAL A 74 16.56 -21.55 -2.09
N LEU A 75 15.29 -21.34 -1.73
CA LEU A 75 14.86 -20.12 -1.06
C LEU A 75 15.45 -20.08 0.36
N PRO A 76 16.16 -19.00 0.75
CA PRO A 76 16.50 -18.79 2.14
C PRO A 76 15.25 -18.59 3.00
N SER A 77 15.38 -18.73 4.32
CA SER A 77 14.26 -18.50 5.23
C SER A 77 13.84 -17.03 5.20
N ASP A 78 12.67 -16.77 4.65
CA ASP A 78 12.06 -15.44 4.54
C ASP A 78 10.60 -15.58 4.06
N LYS A 79 9.93 -14.44 3.87
CA LYS A 79 8.62 -14.32 3.24
C LYS A 79 8.77 -13.86 1.80
N TYR A 80 7.98 -14.47 0.93
CA TYR A 80 8.01 -14.25 -0.51
C TYR A 80 6.62 -13.97 -1.06
N PHE A 81 6.54 -13.01 -1.98
CA PHE A 81 5.39 -12.82 -2.84
C PHE A 81 5.41 -13.84 -3.97
N ILE A 82 4.25 -14.40 -4.29
CA ILE A 82 4.08 -15.30 -5.44
C ILE A 82 3.52 -14.48 -6.59
N TYR A 83 4.15 -14.56 -7.76
CA TYR A 83 3.72 -13.85 -8.98
C TYR A 83 2.94 -14.74 -9.91
N GLN A 84 3.42 -15.96 -10.06
CA GLN A 84 2.88 -16.89 -11.03
C GLN A 84 3.20 -18.30 -10.56
N VAL A 85 2.27 -19.20 -10.86
CA VAL A 85 2.51 -20.64 -10.81
C VAL A 85 2.34 -21.15 -12.22
N TYR A 86 3.29 -21.96 -12.69
CA TYR A 86 3.24 -22.56 -14.01
C TYR A 86 3.79 -23.98 -13.97
N PHE A 87 3.45 -24.78 -14.99
CA PHE A 87 4.02 -26.09 -15.19
C PHE A 87 5.14 -26.01 -16.24
N ASP A 88 6.25 -26.71 -16.00
CA ASP A 88 7.30 -26.87 -17.01
C ASP A 88 6.94 -27.96 -18.04
N ASP A 89 7.82 -28.17 -19.02
CA ASP A 89 7.65 -29.18 -20.07
C ASP A 89 7.62 -30.62 -19.55
N THR A 90 7.99 -30.82 -18.28
CA THR A 90 7.97 -32.10 -17.56
C THR A 90 6.83 -32.20 -16.55
N GLU A 91 5.86 -31.28 -16.60
CA GLU A 91 4.71 -31.19 -15.71
C GLU A 91 5.07 -30.95 -14.22
N HIS A 92 6.27 -30.47 -13.92
CA HIS A 92 6.59 -30.01 -12.57
C HIS A 92 6.02 -28.61 -12.35
N MET A 93 5.47 -28.39 -11.15
CA MET A 93 4.97 -27.09 -10.75
C MET A 93 6.11 -26.18 -10.30
N HIS A 94 6.17 -24.99 -10.85
CA HIS A 94 7.13 -23.95 -10.51
C HIS A 94 6.42 -22.72 -9.96
N TYR A 95 7.01 -22.16 -8.90
CA TYR A 95 6.57 -20.92 -8.29
C TYR A 95 7.55 -19.80 -8.63
N LEU A 96 7.04 -18.78 -9.29
CA LEU A 96 7.76 -17.54 -9.53
C LEU A 96 7.58 -16.62 -8.32
N VAL A 97 8.63 -16.38 -7.56
CA VAL A 97 8.56 -15.69 -6.27
C VAL A 97 9.61 -14.59 -6.11
N SER A 98 9.32 -13.55 -5.33
CA SER A 98 10.32 -12.56 -4.87
C SER A 98 10.27 -12.42 -3.36
N SER A 99 11.41 -12.16 -2.73
CA SER A 99 11.43 -11.76 -1.32
C SER A 99 10.56 -10.51 -1.13
N THR A 100 9.87 -10.46 0.00
CA THR A 100 9.10 -9.29 0.45
C THR A 100 9.97 -8.07 0.72
N SER A 101 11.28 -8.26 0.94
CA SER A 101 12.27 -7.20 1.02
C SER A 101 12.73 -6.67 -0.35
N GLY A 102 12.26 -7.30 -1.43
CA GLY A 102 12.60 -6.97 -2.81
C GLY A 102 13.93 -7.55 -3.28
N GLY A 103 14.28 -7.28 -4.54
CA GLY A 103 15.64 -7.47 -5.06
C GLY A 103 15.76 -8.46 -6.21
N VAL A 104 15.06 -9.61 -6.20
CA VAL A 104 15.13 -10.61 -7.28
C VAL A 104 13.86 -11.46 -7.31
N VAL A 105 13.37 -11.75 -8.53
CA VAL A 105 12.36 -12.78 -8.78
C VAL A 105 13.07 -14.08 -9.19
N VAL A 106 12.75 -15.18 -8.53
CA VAL A 106 13.32 -16.51 -8.80
C VAL A 106 12.20 -17.51 -9.08
N SER A 107 12.47 -18.49 -9.95
CA SER A 107 11.57 -19.63 -10.15
C SER A 107 12.07 -20.81 -9.31
N VAL A 108 11.17 -21.40 -8.53
CA VAL A 108 11.53 -22.45 -7.59
C VAL A 108 10.49 -23.55 -7.58
N VAL A 109 10.97 -24.80 -7.54
CA VAL A 109 10.14 -25.99 -7.35
C VAL A 109 9.87 -26.16 -5.86
N PRO A 110 8.62 -26.42 -5.43
CA PRO A 110 8.32 -26.67 -4.03
C PRO A 110 9.08 -27.91 -3.53
N PRO A 111 9.65 -27.87 -2.31
CA PRO A 111 10.33 -29.03 -1.75
C PRO A 111 9.35 -30.20 -1.54
N GLU A 112 9.87 -31.42 -1.59
CA GLU A 112 9.04 -32.62 -1.38
C GLU A 112 8.27 -32.56 -0.06
N GLY A 113 6.99 -32.95 -0.11
CA GLY A 113 6.10 -32.93 1.05
C GLY A 113 5.50 -31.56 1.39
N THR A 114 5.70 -30.54 0.54
CA THR A 114 5.01 -29.26 0.66
C THR A 114 3.49 -29.48 0.60
N GLN A 115 2.77 -28.93 1.59
CA GLN A 115 1.31 -28.96 1.61
C GLN A 115 0.75 -27.69 0.96
N GLU A 116 0.33 -27.83 -0.28
CA GLU A 116 -0.29 -26.75 -1.04
C GLU A 116 -1.79 -26.66 -0.73
N PRO A 117 -2.35 -25.44 -0.53
CA PRO A 117 -3.79 -25.25 -0.50
C PRO A 117 -4.44 -25.69 -1.82
N GLU A 118 -5.57 -26.39 -1.75
CA GLU A 118 -6.26 -26.91 -2.95
C GLU A 118 -6.61 -25.83 -3.98
N ASP A 119 -6.88 -24.61 -3.52
CA ASP A 119 -7.27 -23.47 -4.34
C ASP A 119 -6.10 -22.57 -4.75
N VAL A 120 -4.86 -22.87 -4.33
CA VAL A 120 -3.68 -21.99 -4.51
C VAL A 120 -3.50 -21.56 -5.97
N MET A 121 -3.60 -22.49 -6.91
CA MET A 121 -3.45 -22.24 -8.34
C MET A 121 -4.53 -21.29 -8.86
N SER A 122 -5.79 -21.54 -8.49
CA SER A 122 -6.91 -20.72 -8.93
C SER A 122 -6.87 -19.32 -8.31
N MET A 123 -6.51 -19.23 -7.04
CA MET A 123 -6.43 -17.96 -6.32
C MET A 123 -5.30 -17.08 -6.84
N ILE A 124 -4.12 -17.66 -7.12
CA ILE A 124 -3.00 -16.92 -7.71
C ILE A 124 -3.32 -16.48 -9.15
N HIS A 125 -4.09 -17.28 -9.89
CA HIS A 125 -4.59 -16.86 -11.20
C HIS A 125 -5.53 -15.65 -11.12
N TYR A 126 -6.37 -15.57 -10.08
CA TYR A 126 -7.21 -14.39 -9.83
C TYR A 126 -6.39 -13.19 -9.38
N ASP A 127 -5.55 -13.37 -8.37
CA ASP A 127 -4.65 -12.35 -7.84
C ASP A 127 -3.43 -13.02 -7.20
N PRO A 128 -2.21 -12.74 -7.70
CA PRO A 128 -0.99 -13.31 -7.15
C PRO A 128 -0.77 -13.03 -5.66
N ALA A 129 -1.38 -11.96 -5.12
CA ALA A 129 -1.30 -11.61 -3.71
C ALA A 129 -2.25 -12.40 -2.81
N ALA A 130 -3.04 -13.34 -3.34
CA ALA A 130 -3.94 -14.17 -2.54
C ALA A 130 -3.20 -14.99 -1.46
N TYR A 131 -1.96 -15.37 -1.74
CA TYR A 131 -1.11 -16.10 -0.81
C TYR A 131 0.26 -15.46 -0.67
N LEU A 132 0.81 -15.56 0.54
CA LEU A 132 2.21 -15.28 0.82
C LEU A 132 2.93 -16.60 1.12
N LEU A 133 4.08 -16.81 0.50
CA LEU A 133 4.91 -17.97 0.78
C LEU A 133 5.86 -17.66 1.94
N GLU A 134 5.82 -18.46 2.99
CA GLU A 134 6.77 -18.42 4.09
C GLU A 134 7.69 -19.63 4.02
N VAL A 135 9.00 -19.39 4.11
CA VAL A 135 10.03 -20.43 4.12
C VAL A 135 10.68 -20.44 5.49
N ASP A 136 10.60 -21.57 6.20
CA ASP A 136 11.20 -21.71 7.52
C ASP A 136 12.72 -21.95 7.46
N GLN A 137 13.39 -21.97 8.62
CA GLN A 137 14.84 -22.20 8.71
C GLN A 137 15.29 -23.58 8.19
N SER A 138 14.36 -24.54 8.09
CA SER A 138 14.60 -25.86 7.51
C SER A 138 14.28 -25.93 6.02
N GLY A 139 13.88 -24.82 5.41
CA GLY A 139 13.50 -24.75 3.99
C GLY A 139 12.10 -25.29 3.71
N ARG A 140 11.28 -25.55 4.73
CA ARG A 140 9.89 -25.98 4.52
C ARG A 140 9.01 -24.79 4.18
N TRP A 141 8.07 -25.04 3.28
CA TRP A 141 7.17 -24.05 2.77
C TRP A 141 5.85 -24.05 3.54
N SER A 142 5.28 -22.86 3.71
CA SER A 142 3.96 -22.67 4.28
C SER A 142 3.24 -21.54 3.54
N PHE A 143 1.99 -21.78 3.16
CA PHE A 143 1.18 -20.81 2.43
C PHE A 143 0.29 -20.04 3.42
N LEU A 144 0.56 -18.74 3.55
CA LEU A 144 -0.21 -17.85 4.40
C LEU A 144 -1.30 -17.18 3.56
N SER A 145 -2.57 -17.38 3.93
CA SER A 145 -3.70 -16.68 3.31
C SER A 145 -3.61 -15.18 3.63
N THR A 146 -3.81 -14.34 2.62
CA THR A 146 -3.85 -12.89 2.80
C THR A 146 -5.29 -12.37 2.82
N SER A 147 -5.45 -11.08 3.17
CA SER A 147 -6.73 -10.37 3.07
C SER A 147 -7.27 -10.32 1.63
N VAL A 148 -6.39 -10.38 0.62
CA VAL A 148 -6.78 -10.39 -0.80
C VAL A 148 -7.58 -11.66 -1.10
N ARG A 149 -7.09 -12.83 -0.68
CA ARG A 149 -7.82 -14.09 -0.84
C ARG A 149 -9.17 -14.06 -0.14
N GLU A 150 -9.22 -13.57 1.10
CA GLU A 150 -10.49 -13.46 1.83
C GLU A 150 -11.51 -12.59 1.09
N ASN A 151 -11.05 -11.49 0.49
CA ASN A 151 -11.89 -10.59 -0.30
C ASN A 151 -12.37 -11.23 -1.61
N ILE A 152 -11.51 -12.00 -2.29
CA ILE A 152 -11.88 -12.76 -3.49
C ILE A 152 -12.95 -13.80 -3.14
N LEU A 153 -12.75 -14.57 -2.07
CA LEU A 153 -13.71 -15.57 -1.62
C LEU A 153 -15.07 -14.95 -1.27
N LYS A 154 -15.08 -13.78 -0.60
CA LYS A 154 -16.32 -13.03 -0.33
C LYS A 154 -17.02 -12.60 -1.62
N LYS A 155 -16.29 -12.15 -2.64
CA LYS A 155 -16.86 -11.77 -3.94
C LYS A 155 -17.44 -12.96 -4.70
N ILE A 156 -16.80 -14.12 -4.64
CA ILE A 156 -17.28 -15.35 -5.28
C ILE A 156 -18.55 -15.87 -4.59
N GLN A 157 -18.64 -15.74 -3.26
CA GLN A 157 -19.80 -16.19 -2.48
C GLN A 157 -20.95 -15.17 -2.45
N ALA A 158 -20.71 -13.91 -2.83
CA ALA A 158 -21.77 -12.92 -2.94
C ALA A 158 -22.71 -13.32 -4.10
N PRO A 159 -24.03 -13.46 -3.86
CA PRO A 159 -24.96 -13.78 -4.92
C PRO A 159 -24.94 -12.66 -5.95
N VAL A 160 -24.68 -13.01 -7.21
CA VAL A 160 -24.94 -12.10 -8.34
C VAL A 160 -26.43 -11.83 -8.32
N ALA A 161 -26.83 -10.63 -7.91
CA ALA A 161 -28.22 -10.22 -7.97
C ALA A 161 -28.69 -10.29 -9.44
N PRO A 162 -29.84 -10.93 -9.73
CA PRO A 162 -30.37 -11.05 -11.09
C PRO A 162 -30.78 -9.70 -11.69
#